data_AF-A0A091U7B0-F1
#
_entry.id   AF-A0A091U7B0-F1
#
_cell.length_a   1.000
_cell.length_b   1.000
_cell.length_c   1.000
_cell.angle_alpha   90.00
_cell.angle_beta   90.00
_cell.angle_gamma   90.00
#
_symmetry.space_group_name_H-M   'P 1'
#
loop_
_entity.id
_entity.type
_entity.pdbx_description
1 polymer ?
#
loop_
_entity_poly.entity_id
_entity_poly.type
_entity_poly.pdbx_seq_one_letter_code
_entity_poly.pdbx_strand_id
1 'polypeptide(L)' 'LRQISQRTISTASRRQFENRVPEKQKLFQEDNGIPVHLKGGVMDSLLYRVTMGLSVFGTAYVVYELLVASMPKKQK' A
#
# COMPACT_ATOMS: atom_id res chain seq x y z
N LEU A 1 56.40 -27.44 -10.63
CA LEU A 1 55.41 -26.50 -10.06
C LEU A 1 54.28 -26.33 -11.07
N ARG A 2 53.10 -26.91 -10.83
CA ARG A 2 51.95 -26.79 -11.74
C ARG A 2 51.21 -25.50 -11.43
N GLN A 3 51.22 -24.54 -12.37
CA GLN A 3 50.37 -23.37 -12.32
C GLN A 3 48.93 -23.81 -12.60
N ILE A 4 48.10 -23.81 -11.55
CA ILE A 4 46.66 -24.01 -11.69
C ILE A 4 46.07 -22.68 -12.14
N SER A 5 45.64 -22.60 -13.40
CA SER A 5 44.88 -21.45 -13.90
C SER A 5 43.53 -21.40 -13.17
N GLN A 6 43.44 -20.53 -12.16
CA GLN A 6 42.16 -20.22 -11.52
C GLN A 6 41.35 -19.35 -12.48
N ARG A 7 40.41 -19.96 -13.22
CA ARG A 7 39.37 -19.19 -13.91
C ARG A 7 38.44 -18.60 -12.85
N THR A 8 38.50 -17.29 -12.66
CA THR A 8 37.54 -16.55 -11.84
C THR A 8 36.19 -16.57 -12.57
N ILE A 9 35.35 -17.56 -12.28
CA ILE A 9 33.95 -17.56 -12.73
C ILE A 9 33.20 -16.59 -11.81
N SER A 10 33.00 -15.36 -12.28
CA SER A 10 32.08 -14.41 -11.63
C SER A 10 30.65 -14.88 -11.87
N THR A 11 30.06 -15.54 -10.87
CA THR A 11 28.67 -16.00 -10.88
C THR A 11 27.70 -14.95 -10.35
N ALA A 12 28.12 -13.69 -10.25
CA ALA A 12 27.20 -12.60 -9.94
C ALA A 12 26.20 -12.47 -11.10
N SER A 13 25.05 -13.15 -10.97
CA SER A 13 23.90 -12.88 -11.81
C SER A 13 23.69 -11.37 -11.78
N ARG A 14 23.45 -10.76 -12.93
CA ARG A 14 23.05 -9.35 -12.99
C ARG A 14 21.78 -9.25 -12.14
N ARG A 15 21.91 -8.81 -10.88
CA ARG A 15 20.76 -8.53 -10.03
C ARG A 15 20.00 -7.43 -10.74
N GLN A 16 18.94 -7.79 -11.48
CA GLN A 16 18.09 -6.82 -12.16
C GLN A 16 17.46 -5.82 -11.18
N PHE A 17 17.49 -6.15 -9.88
CA PHE A 17 17.03 -5.30 -8.79
C PHE A 17 18.00 -5.37 -7.60
N GLU A 18 18.31 -4.20 -7.03
CA GLU A 18 19.10 -4.08 -5.81
C GLU A 18 18.21 -4.30 -4.57
N ASN A 19 18.82 -4.79 -3.48
CA ASN A 19 18.11 -4.91 -2.20
C ASN A 19 17.88 -3.52 -1.58
N ARG A 20 16.61 -3.09 -1.54
CA ARG A 20 16.18 -1.80 -0.98
C ARG A 20 15.50 -1.93 0.39
N VAL A 21 15.55 -3.11 1.02
CA VAL A 21 14.97 -3.33 2.37
C VAL A 21 15.54 -2.37 3.42
N PRO A 22 16.87 -2.13 3.51
CA PRO A 22 17.42 -1.21 4.51
C PRO A 22 16.87 0.23 4.38
N GLU A 23 16.60 0.68 3.16
CA GLU A 23 16.03 2.01 2.90
C GLU A 23 14.58 2.10 3.38
N LYS A 24 13.79 1.05 3.12
CA LYS A 24 12.41 0.97 3.61
C LYS A 24 12.36 0.84 5.13
N GLN A 25 13.27 0.07 5.73
CA GLN A 25 13.39 -0.01 7.18
C GLN A 25 13.69 1.37 7.78
N LYS A 26 14.63 2.14 7.21
CA LYS A 26 14.92 3.50 7.66
C LYS A 26 13.69 4.41 7.58
N LEU A 27 12.95 4.38 6.48
CA LEU A 27 11.73 5.18 6.31
C LEU A 27 10.64 4.81 7.32
N PHE A 28 10.34 3.51 7.46
CA PHE A 28 9.25 3.05 8.33
C PHE A 28 9.63 2.98 9.83
N GLN A 29 10.91 3.09 10.17
CA GLN A 29 11.39 3.14 11.56
C GLN A 29 11.83 4.54 11.99
N GLU A 30 11.76 5.56 11.12
CA GLU A 30 12.01 6.94 11.51
C GLU A 30 11.10 7.35 12.67
N ASP A 31 11.67 7.97 13.71
CA ASP A 31 10.95 8.40 14.91
C ASP A 31 10.32 9.78 14.71
N ASN A 32 9.31 9.82 13.82
CA ASN A 32 8.60 11.02 13.42
C ASN A 32 7.17 11.09 13.97
N GLY A 33 6.77 10.12 14.81
CA GLY A 33 5.42 10.03 15.38
C GLY A 33 4.30 9.73 14.38
N ILE A 34 4.61 9.50 13.09
CA ILE A 34 3.60 9.22 12.06
C ILE A 34 3.10 7.78 12.23
N PRO A 35 1.78 7.55 12.25
CA PRO A 35 1.23 6.20 12.36
C PRO A 35 1.57 5.36 11.12
N VAL A 36 1.71 4.05 11.30
CA VAL A 36 2.20 3.12 10.25
C VAL A 36 1.43 3.20 8.93
N HIS A 37 0.11 3.46 8.97
CA HIS A 37 -0.75 3.53 7.80
C HIS A 37 -0.64 4.85 7.00
N LEU A 38 0.15 5.82 7.48
CA LEU A 38 0.49 7.07 6.77
C LEU A 38 2.01 7.20 6.53
N LYS A 39 2.80 6.23 6.99
CA LYS A 39 4.26 6.34 7.06
C LYS A 39 4.95 6.25 5.71
N GLY A 40 4.26 5.77 4.68
CA GLY A 40 4.66 5.84 3.28
C GLY A 40 4.46 7.21 2.63
N GLY A 41 3.81 8.16 3.32
CA GLY A 41 3.75 9.57 2.94
C GLY A 41 2.49 9.99 2.19
N VAL A 42 2.67 10.78 1.12
CA VAL A 42 1.56 11.46 0.44
C VAL A 42 0.58 10.49 -0.21
N MET A 43 1.06 9.38 -0.78
CA MET A 43 0.20 8.37 -1.40
C MET A 43 -0.70 7.68 -0.38
N ASP A 44 -0.17 7.36 0.80
CA ASP A 44 -0.96 6.78 1.89
C ASP A 44 -2.06 7.76 2.35
N SER A 45 -1.71 9.03 2.49
CA SER A 45 -2.66 10.08 2.89
C SER A 45 -3.76 10.30 1.85
N LEU A 46 -3.43 10.28 0.56
CA LEU A 46 -4.40 10.37 -0.54
C LEU A 46 -5.32 9.15 -0.52
N LEU A 47 -4.74 7.94 -0.43
CA LEU A 47 -5.50 6.70 -0.41
C LEU A 47 -6.48 6.68 0.77
N TYR A 48 -6.00 7.02 1.98
CA TYR A 48 -6.83 7.12 3.18
C TYR A 48 -8.02 8.07 3.00
N ARG A 49 -7.79 9.28 2.46
CA ARG A 49 -8.85 10.27 2.26
C ARG A 49 -9.88 9.83 1.23
N VAL A 50 -9.43 9.22 0.14
CA VAL A 50 -10.32 8.67 -0.90
C VAL A 50 -11.17 7.54 -0.33
N THR A 51 -10.55 6.58 0.37
CA THR A 51 -11.27 5.48 1.01
C THR A 51 -12.28 5.98 2.04
N MET A 52 -11.90 6.92 2.91
CA MET A 52 -12.82 7.53 3.87
C MET A 52 -13.99 8.24 3.17
N GLY A 53 -13.71 9.01 2.12
CA GLY A 53 -14.74 9.69 1.35
C GLY A 53 -15.75 8.71 0.72
N LEU A 54 -15.25 7.64 0.10
CA LEU A 54 -16.09 6.60 -0.49
C LEU A 54 -16.91 5.85 0.57
N SER A 55 -16.32 5.53 1.72
CA SER A 55 -17.04 4.86 2.81
C SER A 55 -18.16 5.73 3.38
N VAL A 56 -17.88 7.00 3.70
CA VAL A 56 -18.90 7.92 4.22
C VAL A 56 -20.03 8.13 3.21
N PHE A 57 -19.68 8.37 1.94
CA PHE A 57 -20.65 8.52 0.87
C PHE A 57 -21.50 7.25 0.69
N GLY A 58 -20.86 6.08 0.62
CA GLY A 58 -21.54 4.80 0.48
C GLY A 58 -22.48 4.51 1.63
N THR A 59 -22.07 4.78 2.87
CA THR A 59 -22.93 4.64 4.05
C THR A 59 -24.15 5.55 3.96
N ALA A 60 -23.97 6.84 3.61
CA ALA A 60 -25.09 7.77 3.46
C ALA A 60 -26.06 7.31 2.36
N TYR A 61 -25.55 6.81 1.23
CA TYR A 61 -26.36 6.29 0.14
C TYR A 61 -27.16 5.06 0.56
N VAL A 62 -26.55 4.11 1.26
CA VAL A 62 -27.25 2.92 1.79
C VAL A 62 -28.34 3.31 2.79
N VAL A 63 -28.09 4.28 3.67
CA VAL A 63 -29.12 4.79 4.60
C VAL A 63 -30.28 5.43 3.83
N TYR A 64 -30.00 6.21 2.80
CA TYR A 64 -31.04 6.79 1.94
C TYR A 64 -31.90 5.71 1.28
N GLU A 65 -31.27 4.73 0.62
CA GLU A 65 -31.97 3.61 -0.02
C GLU A 65 -32.77 2.79 0.98
N LEU A 66 -32.23 2.54 2.19
CA LEU A 66 -32.92 1.84 3.26
C LEU A 66 -34.19 2.59 3.68
N LEU A 67 -34.13 3.91 3.85
CA LEU A 67 -35.31 4.72 4.18
C LEU A 67 -36.36 4.64 3.06
N VAL A 68 -35.95 4.78 1.80
CA VAL A 68 -36.84 4.69 0.64
C VAL A 68 -37.48 3.29 0.52
N ALA A 69 -36.71 2.24 0.79
CA ALA A 69 -37.18 0.87 0.75
C ALA A 69 -38.12 0.52 1.92
N SER A 70 -37.93 1.16 3.08
CA SER A 70 -38.75 0.94 4.28
C SER A 70 -40.13 1.59 4.19
N MET A 71 -40.35 2.54 3.28
CA MET A 71 -41.64 3.19 3.09
C MET A 71 -42.56 2.34 2.19
N PRO A 72 -43.87 2.21 2.51
CA PRO A 72 -44.80 1.42 1.73
C PRO A 72 -44.96 2.04 0.33
N LYS A 73 -44.67 1.24 -0.70
CA LYS A 73 -44.89 1.64 -2.09
C LYS A 73 -46.32 1.24 -2.49
N LYS A 74 -47.09 2.18 -3.03
CA LYS A 74 -48.41 1.85 -3.60
C LYS A 74 -48.21 0.81 -4.70
N GLN A 75 -48.90 -0.31 -4.60
CA GLN A 75 -49.03 -1.24 -5.72
C GLN A 75 -49.79 -0.55 -6.85
N LYS A 76 -49.29 -0.66 -8.08
CA LYS A 76 -50.03 -0.26 -9.28
C LYS A 76 -51.18 -1.22 -9.52
#